data_AF-A0A2V5PCV1-F1
#
_entry.id   AF-A0A2V5PCV1-F1
#
_cell.length_a   1.000
_cell.length_b   1.000
_cell.length_c   1.000
_cell.angle_alpha   90.00
_cell.angle_beta   90.00
_cell.angle_gamma   90.00
#
_symmetry.space_group_name_H-M   'P 1'
#
loop_
_entity.id
_entity.type
_entity.pdbx_description
1 polymer ?
#
loop_
_entity_poly.entity_id
_entity_poly.type
_entity_poly.pdbx_seq_one_letter_code
_entity_poly.pdbx_strand_id
1 'polypeptide(L)'
;MKRFLYELGESWKIAAAQMRSNLTRSTLTALGVIIGIIAVTLMGTAVNGISIGFDKSMAVLGDDVLYVTQWPWKPVDDWWNYRDRKKLKTEYADCNIDNRLYIRAILQRARIAGRR
;
A
#
# COMPACT_ATOMS: atom_id res chain seq x y z
N MET A 1 -1.39 -45.93 -25.87
CA MET A 1 -0.73 -44.65 -25.50
C MET A 1 0.09 -44.03 -26.63
N LYS A 2 1.03 -44.75 -27.28
CA LYS A 2 1.86 -44.17 -28.37
C LYS A 2 1.07 -43.60 -29.55
N ARG A 3 -0.08 -44.21 -29.87
CA ARG A 3 -0.98 -43.75 -30.94
C ARG A 3 -1.64 -42.39 -30.65
N PHE A 4 -2.08 -42.15 -29.42
CA PHE A 4 -2.63 -40.86 -29.00
C PHE A 4 -1.62 -39.72 -29.13
N LEU A 5 -0.36 -39.96 -28.73
CA LEU A 5 0.71 -38.97 -28.89
C LEU A 5 0.99 -38.65 -30.37
N TYR A 6 0.87 -39.65 -31.24
CA TYR A 6 1.07 -39.50 -32.68
C TYR A 6 -0.07 -38.70 -33.33
N GLU A 7 -1.31 -39.03 -32.99
CA GLU A 7 -2.51 -38.33 -33.47
C GLU A 7 -2.55 -36.87 -32.98
N LEU A 8 -2.10 -36.59 -31.75
CA LEU A 8 -1.93 -35.23 -31.23
C LEU A 8 -0.85 -34.44 -32.00
N GLY A 9 0.28 -35.06 -32.29
CA GLY A 9 1.34 -34.42 -33.07
C GLY A 9 0.91 -34.07 -34.49
N GLU A 10 0.15 -34.97 -35.14
CA GLU A 10 -0.38 -34.74 -36.48
C GLU A 10 -1.46 -33.65 -36.50
N SER A 11 -2.40 -33.68 -35.56
CA SER A 11 -3.45 -32.66 -35.46
C SER A 11 -2.90 -31.27 -35.11
N TRP A 12 -1.84 -31.17 -34.30
CA TRP A 12 -1.15 -29.89 -34.05
C TRP A 12 -0.47 -29.35 -35.31
N LYS A 13 0.16 -30.22 -36.10
CA LYS A 13 0.77 -29.84 -37.39
C LYS A 13 -0.28 -29.32 -38.39
N ILE A 14 -1.44 -29.97 -38.45
CA ILE A 14 -2.56 -29.56 -39.30
C ILE A 14 -3.12 -28.20 -38.85
N ALA A 15 -3.32 -28.01 -37.55
CA ALA A 15 -3.78 -26.73 -37.02
C ALA A 15 -2.81 -25.57 -37.35
N ALA A 16 -1.50 -25.78 -37.16
CA ALA A 16 -0.49 -24.80 -37.51
C ALA A 16 -0.46 -24.47 -39.01
N ALA A 17 -0.65 -25.48 -39.87
CA ALA A 17 -0.76 -25.28 -41.32
C ALA A 17 -2.00 -24.45 -41.70
N GLN A 18 -3.14 -24.72 -41.06
CA GLN A 18 -4.40 -23.98 -41.27
C GLN A 18 -4.31 -22.52 -40.80
N MET A 19 -3.69 -22.27 -39.65
CA MET A 19 -3.45 -20.90 -39.16
C MET A 19 -2.56 -20.09 -40.11
N ARG A 20 -1.52 -20.73 -40.70
CA ARG A 20 -0.68 -20.09 -41.72
C ARG A 20 -1.39 -19.90 -43.06
N SER A 21 -2.31 -20.79 -43.43
CA SER A 21 -3.10 -20.65 -44.67
C SER A 21 -4.01 -19.42 -44.66
N ASN A 22 -4.47 -18.97 -43.48
CA ASN A 22 -5.33 -17.79 -43.31
C ASN A 22 -4.70 -16.79 -42.31
N LEU A 23 -3.57 -16.22 -42.71
CA LEU A 23 -2.75 -15.30 -41.91
C LEU A 23 -3.53 -14.13 -41.32
N THR A 24 -4.34 -13.41 -42.11
CA THR A 24 -5.03 -12.19 -41.64
C THR A 24 -6.05 -12.48 -40.55
N ARG A 25 -6.94 -13.45 -40.80
CA ARG A 25 -8.02 -13.78 -39.86
C ARG A 25 -7.49 -14.43 -38.58
N SER A 26 -6.54 -15.36 -38.70
CA SER A 26 -5.97 -16.06 -37.54
C SER A 26 -5.10 -15.14 -36.68
N THR A 27 -4.39 -14.19 -37.28
CA THR A 27 -3.51 -13.29 -36.53
C THR A 27 -4.31 -12.21 -35.82
N LEU A 28 -5.31 -11.60 -36.48
CA LEU A 28 -6.12 -10.54 -35.88
C LEU A 28 -6.93 -11.03 -34.66
N THR A 29 -7.45 -12.26 -34.73
CA THR A 29 -8.17 -12.89 -33.61
C THR A 29 -7.23 -13.21 -32.44
N ALA A 30 -6.06 -13.76 -32.70
CA ALA A 30 -5.04 -14.02 -31.68
C ALA A 30 -4.57 -12.72 -31.01
N LEU A 31 -4.29 -11.67 -31.79
CA LEU A 31 -3.89 -10.36 -31.27
C LEU A 31 -4.97 -9.74 -30.41
N GLY A 32 -6.24 -9.80 -30.80
CA GLY A 32 -7.35 -9.26 -29.99
C GLY A 32 -7.42 -9.88 -28.59
N VAL A 33 -7.28 -11.20 -28.50
CA VAL A 33 -7.25 -11.91 -27.21
C VAL A 33 -6.01 -11.52 -26.38
N ILE A 34 -4.83 -11.48 -27.01
CA ILE A 34 -3.57 -11.10 -26.34
C ILE A 34 -3.66 -9.68 -25.77
N ILE A 35 -4.13 -8.72 -26.58
CA ILE A 35 -4.30 -7.32 -26.16
C ILE A 35 -5.32 -7.23 -25.04
N GLY A 36 -6.43 -7.97 -25.09
CA GLY A 36 -7.45 -7.96 -24.05
C GLY A 36 -6.91 -8.43 -22.69
N ILE A 37 -6.21 -9.56 -22.66
CA ILE A 37 -5.62 -10.10 -21.42
C ILE A 37 -4.56 -9.15 -20.87
N ILE A 38 -3.70 -8.61 -21.72
CA ILE A 38 -2.65 -7.67 -21.31
C ILE A 38 -3.29 -6.40 -20.76
N ALA A 39 -4.27 -5.80 -21.42
CA ALA A 39 -4.90 -4.56 -20.99
C ALA A 39 -5.55 -4.69 -19.60
N VAL A 40 -6.32 -5.76 -19.35
CA VAL A 40 -6.96 -5.98 -18.05
C VAL A 40 -5.93 -6.22 -16.95
N THR A 41 -4.90 -7.03 -17.23
CA THR A 41 -3.86 -7.34 -16.25
C THR A 41 -3.03 -6.09 -15.92
N LEU A 42 -2.67 -5.30 -16.94
CA LEU A 42 -1.87 -4.09 -16.79
C LEU A 42 -2.65 -3.00 -16.04
N MET A 43 -3.95 -2.87 -16.28
CA MET A 43 -4.79 -1.95 -15.51
C MET A 43 -4.82 -2.35 -14.03
N GLY A 44 -4.99 -3.65 -13.74
CA GLY A 44 -5.00 -4.15 -12.36
C GLY A 44 -3.68 -3.89 -11.63
N THR A 45 -2.54 -4.13 -12.29
CA THR A 45 -1.22 -3.85 -11.69
C THR A 45 -0.91 -2.36 -11.62
N ALA A 46 -1.31 -1.58 -12.63
CA ALA A 46 -1.11 -0.13 -12.65
C ALA A 46 -1.89 0.57 -11.52
N VAL A 47 -3.16 0.21 -11.31
CA VAL A 47 -3.98 0.76 -10.23
C VAL A 47 -3.34 0.46 -8.87
N ASN A 48 -3.00 -0.80 -8.61
CA ASN A 48 -2.34 -1.19 -7.36
C ASN A 48 -0.98 -0.50 -7.17
N GLY A 49 -0.20 -0.36 -8.24
CA GLY A 49 1.08 0.35 -8.21
C GLY A 49 0.91 1.82 -7.85
N ILE A 50 -0.11 2.50 -8.42
CA ILE A 50 -0.42 3.89 -8.10
C ILE A 50 -0.87 4.02 -6.64
N SER A 51 -1.77 3.15 -6.16
CA SER A 51 -2.22 3.18 -4.77
C SER A 51 -1.06 3.10 -3.78
N ILE A 52 -0.12 2.17 -3.99
CA ILE A 52 1.06 2.03 -3.12
C ILE A 52 1.94 3.30 -3.17
N GLY A 53 2.16 3.88 -4.35
CA GLY A 53 2.93 5.11 -4.49
C GLY A 53 2.24 6.32 -3.84
N PHE A 54 0.91 6.37 -3.93
CA PHE A 54 0.09 7.42 -3.35
C PHE A 54 0.05 7.32 -1.83
N ASP A 55 -0.17 6.12 -1.27
CA ASP A 55 -0.13 5.84 0.17
C ASP A 55 1.23 6.19 0.76
N LYS A 56 2.32 5.85 0.06
CA LYS A 56 3.68 6.22 0.49
C LYS A 56 3.90 7.74 0.47
N SER A 57 3.36 8.42 -0.53
CA SER A 57 3.46 9.88 -0.64
C SER A 57 2.63 10.58 0.43
N MET A 58 1.46 10.05 0.77
CA MET A 58 0.63 10.55 1.87
C MET A 58 1.21 10.21 3.25
N ALA A 59 1.86 9.07 3.42
CA ALA A 59 2.57 8.73 4.66
C ALA A 59 3.70 9.72 4.98
N VAL A 60 4.39 10.26 3.96
CA VAL A 60 5.38 11.33 4.12
C VAL A 60 4.72 12.66 4.52
N LEU A 61 3.48 12.89 4.08
CA LEU A 61 2.72 14.10 4.40
C LEU A 61 1.92 14.01 5.71
N GLY A 62 1.78 12.82 6.31
CA GLY A 62 1.49 12.66 7.73
C GLY A 62 0.21 11.92 8.10
N ASP A 63 0.14 10.62 7.79
CA ASP A 63 -0.91 9.75 8.35
C ASP A 63 -0.62 9.33 9.81
N ASP A 64 0.59 9.56 10.32
CA ASP A 64 0.96 9.22 11.71
C ASP A 64 1.82 10.30 12.40
N VAL A 65 1.50 11.59 12.19
CA VAL A 65 2.20 12.68 12.88
C VAL A 65 1.43 13.07 14.15
N LEU A 66 1.80 12.46 15.27
CA LEU A 66 1.31 12.85 16.58
C LEU A 66 2.05 14.11 17.08
N TYR A 67 1.39 15.26 17.02
CA TYR A 67 1.93 16.51 17.57
C TYR A 67 1.83 16.54 19.10
N VAL A 68 2.96 16.31 19.80
CA VAL A 68 3.06 16.42 21.26
C VAL A 68 3.74 17.74 21.64
N THR A 69 2.99 18.63 22.27
CA THR A 69 3.48 19.94 22.75
C THR A 69 3.62 19.94 24.28
N GLN A 70 4.56 20.74 24.80
CA GLN A 70 4.72 20.91 26.26
C GLN A 70 3.50 21.58 26.90
N TRP A 71 2.85 22.46 26.14
CA TRP A 71 1.69 23.23 26.57
C TRP A 71 0.38 22.53 26.18
N PRO A 72 -0.61 22.49 27.09
CA PRO A 72 -1.91 21.96 26.79
C PRO A 72 -2.59 22.81 25.70
N TRP A 73 -3.33 22.13 24.82
CA TRP A 73 -4.12 22.75 23.74
C TRP A 73 -5.37 23.46 24.25
N LYS A 74 -5.65 23.35 25.56
CA LYS A 74 -6.71 24.05 26.24
C LYS A 74 -6.10 25.21 27.04
N PRO A 75 -6.83 26.33 27.18
CA PRO A 75 -6.45 27.35 28.14
C PRO A 75 -6.44 26.73 29.54
N VAL A 76 -5.33 26.90 30.26
CA VAL A 76 -5.14 26.40 31.63
C VAL A 76 -4.66 27.55 32.50
N ASP A 77 -5.36 27.82 33.59
CA ASP A 77 -5.04 28.91 34.52
C ASP A 77 -3.81 28.59 35.41
N ASP A 78 -3.52 27.31 35.64
CA ASP A 78 -2.41 26.83 36.46
C ASP A 78 -1.06 26.76 35.70
N TRP A 79 -0.67 27.85 35.04
CA TRP A 79 0.55 27.90 34.21
C TRP A 79 1.83 27.51 34.98
N TRP A 80 1.87 27.79 36.28
CA TRP A 80 2.98 27.46 37.18
C TRP A 80 3.31 25.96 37.18
N ASN A 81 2.31 25.07 37.06
CA ASN A 81 2.50 23.61 37.04
C ASN A 81 3.11 23.08 35.72
N TYR A 82 3.16 23.91 34.68
CA TYR A 82 3.67 23.54 33.36
C TYR A 82 5.06 24.10 33.07
N ARG A 83 5.51 25.08 33.86
CA ARG A 83 6.79 25.78 33.68
C ARG A 83 8.00 24.86 33.86
N ASP A 84 7.94 23.91 34.80
CA ASP A 84 9.06 23.03 35.16
C ASP A 84 9.05 21.71 34.35
N ARG A 85 8.17 21.58 33.34
CA ARG A 85 8.13 20.38 32.48
C ARG A 85 9.35 20.33 31.55
N LYS A 86 9.95 19.14 31.44
CA LYS A 86 11.13 18.91 30.61
C LYS A 86 10.80 19.11 29.12
N LYS A 87 11.70 19.78 28.38
CA LYS A 87 11.55 20.01 26.93
C LYS A 87 11.47 18.68 26.19
N LEU A 88 10.43 18.52 25.37
CA LEU A 88 10.26 17.36 24.49
C LEU A 88 11.24 17.51 23.32
N LYS A 89 12.16 16.55 23.18
CA LYS A 89 13.08 16.47 22.03
C LYS A 89 12.61 15.35 21.11
N THR A 90 12.67 15.60 19.79
CA THR A 90 12.32 14.63 18.74
C THR A 90 13.20 13.37 18.79
N GLU A 91 14.41 13.51 19.33
CA GLU A 91 15.40 12.43 19.53
C GLU A 91 14.90 11.27 20.43
N TYR A 92 13.89 11.49 21.27
CA TYR A 92 13.28 10.43 22.09
C TYR A 92 12.27 9.55 21.32
N ALA A 93 11.88 9.93 20.10
CA ALA A 93 10.95 9.16 19.28
C ALA A 93 11.64 8.01 18.53
N ASP A 94 12.89 8.21 18.11
CA ASP A 94 13.62 7.24 17.29
C ASP A 94 14.15 6.03 18.08
N CYS A 95 14.36 6.15 19.41
CA CYS A 95 14.97 5.06 20.17
C CYS A 95 14.00 3.92 20.55
N ASN A 96 12.69 4.14 20.51
CA ASN A 96 11.66 3.15 20.85
C ASN A 96 10.43 3.30 19.93
N ILE A 97 10.53 2.79 18.70
CA ILE A 97 9.46 2.88 17.68
C ILE A 97 8.17 2.11 18.11
N ASP A 98 8.22 1.26 19.13
CA ASP A 98 7.07 0.50 19.65
C ASP A 98 6.34 1.14 20.84
N ASN A 99 6.57 2.43 21.15
CA ASN A 99 6.11 3.01 22.42
C ASN A 99 4.67 3.55 22.45
N ARG A 100 3.75 2.93 21.71
CA ARG A 100 2.29 3.22 21.76
C ARG A 100 1.72 3.17 23.17
N LEU A 101 2.31 2.35 24.04
CA LEU A 101 1.91 2.19 25.45
C LEU A 101 2.31 3.39 26.32
N TYR A 102 3.45 4.02 26.06
CA TYR A 102 3.95 5.14 26.86
C TYR A 102 3.18 6.43 26.58
N ILE A 103 2.82 6.66 25.32
CA ILE A 103 1.97 7.80 24.93
C ILE A 103 0.58 7.64 25.55
N ARG A 104 0.00 6.43 25.55
CA ARG A 104 -1.28 6.16 26.23
C ARG A 104 -1.19 6.37 27.74
N ALA A 105 -0.10 5.96 28.38
CA ALA A 105 0.11 6.16 29.81
C ALA A 105 0.22 7.64 30.19
N ILE A 106 0.92 8.44 29.39
CA ILE A 106 1.04 9.90 29.60
C ILE A 106 -0.32 10.59 29.39
N LEU A 107 -1.06 10.22 28.34
CA LEU A 107 -2.39 10.78 28.06
C LEU A 107 -3.40 10.44 29.16
N GLN A 108 -3.35 9.21 29.69
CA GLN A 108 -4.23 8.78 30.77
C GLN A 108 -3.94 9.54 32.07
N ARG A 109 -2.66 9.83 32.36
CA ARG A 109 -2.25 10.62 33.53
C ARG A 109 -2.62 12.10 33.39
N ALA A 110 -2.52 12.66 32.19
CA ALA A 110 -2.99 14.02 31.89
C ALA A 110 -4.53 14.15 32.01
N ARG A 111 -5.28 13.12 31.63
CA ARG A 111 -6.75 13.09 31.75
C ARG A 111 -7.23 13.06 33.21
N ILE A 112 -6.46 12.47 34.12
CA ILE A 112 -6.76 12.42 35.56
C ILE A 112 -6.40 13.75 36.24
N ALA A 113 -5.35 14.44 35.75
CA ALA A 113 -4.95 15.75 36.26
C ALA A 113 -5.91 16.90 35.88
N GLY A 114 -6.61 16.79 34.74
CA GLY A 114 -7.59 17.80 34.28
C GLY A 114 -9.03 17.62 34.82
N ARG A 115 -9.23 16.82 35.88
CA ARG A 115 -10.54 16.58 36.53
C ARG A 115 -10.51 16.92 38.04
N ARG A 116 -9.67 17.88 38.43
CA ARG A 116 -9.77 18.59 39.71
C ARG A 116 -9.85 20.08 39.42
#